data_AF-T1ZCD6-F1
#
_entry.id   AF-T1ZCD6-F1
#
_cell.length_a   1.000
_cell.length_b   1.000
_cell.length_c   1.000
_cell.angle_alpha   90.00
_cell.angle_beta   90.00
_cell.angle_gamma   90.00
#
_symmetry.space_group_name_H-M   'P 1'
#
loop_
_entity.id
_entity.type
_entity.pdbx_description
1 polymer ?
#
loop_
_entity_poly.entity_id
_entity_poly.type
_entity_poly.pdbx_seq_one_letter_code
_entity_poly.pdbx_strand_id
1 'polypeptide(L)'
;MPYPEGYQVYHQYEVVIDLTEENILKAFENAPKEVKDALLDAMENRGFSLSDLANIRKGQIARVFGQGGGTQIQLGQSLKYYEDLGILREVTK
;
A
#
# COMPACT_ATOMS: atom_id res chain seq x y z
N MET A 1 23.56 3.65 1.49
CA MET A 1 22.98 4.75 2.29
C MET A 1 23.50 4.64 3.72
N PRO A 2 23.80 5.74 4.43
CA PRO A 2 24.33 5.69 5.79
C PRO A 2 23.16 5.60 6.77
N TYR A 3 22.62 4.41 6.94
CA TYR A 3 21.83 4.08 8.13
C TYR A 3 22.61 3.01 8.88
N PRO A 4 22.72 3.08 10.23
CA PRO A 4 23.31 1.99 11.00
C PRO A 4 22.55 0.71 10.65
N GLU A 5 23.26 -0.23 10.04
CA GLU A 5 22.76 -1.54 9.63
C GLU A 5 22.20 -2.24 10.87
N GLY A 6 20.87 -2.30 11.01
CA GLY A 6 20.24 -3.09 12.07
C GLY A 6 18.87 -2.66 12.62
N TYR A 7 18.20 -1.63 12.11
CA TYR A 7 17.00 -1.11 12.80
C TYR A 7 15.77 -0.83 11.92
N GLN A 8 15.55 -1.57 10.84
CA GLN A 8 14.24 -1.61 10.18
C GLN A 8 13.75 -3.05 10.19
N VAL A 9 12.65 -3.28 10.91
CA VAL A 9 11.97 -4.57 10.95
C VAL A 9 11.56 -4.92 9.52
N TYR A 10 11.95 -6.11 9.07
CA TYR A 10 11.57 -6.58 7.76
C TYR A 10 10.11 -7.03 7.82
N HIS A 11 9.26 -6.39 7.03
CA HIS A 11 7.86 -6.76 6.86
C HIS A 11 7.65 -7.30 5.44
N GLN A 12 6.97 -8.44 5.34
CA GLN A 12 6.61 -9.04 4.05
C GLN A 12 5.10 -8.97 3.89
N TYR A 13 4.66 -8.51 2.72
CA TYR A 13 3.24 -8.38 2.38
C TYR A 13 2.92 -9.23 1.15
N GLU A 14 1.77 -9.89 1.20
CA GLU A 14 1.17 -10.57 0.06
C GLU A 14 0.05 -9.70 -0.51
N VAL A 15 0.04 -9.59 -1.85
CA VAL A 15 -1.04 -8.95 -2.59
C VAL A 15 -2.13 -9.99 -2.78
N VAL A 16 -3.17 -9.93 -1.95
CA VAL A 16 -4.32 -10.85 -2.00
C VAL A 16 -5.22 -10.52 -3.18
N ILE A 17 -5.37 -9.23 -3.46
CA ILE A 17 -6.19 -8.70 -4.55
C ILE A 17 -5.32 -7.80 -5.41
N ASP A 18 -5.40 -7.95 -6.74
CA ASP A 18 -4.65 -7.09 -7.66
C ASP A 18 -4.93 -5.61 -7.40
N LEU A 19 -3.84 -4.84 -7.36
CA LEU A 19 -3.79 -3.40 -7.10
C LEU A 19 -4.29 -2.57 -8.29
N THR A 20 -5.54 -2.80 -8.72
CA THR A 20 -6.23 -2.06 -9.80
C THR A 20 -7.35 -1.21 -9.21
N GLU A 21 -7.75 -0.15 -9.92
CA GLU A 21 -8.83 0.74 -9.47
C GLU A 21 -10.15 -0.02 -9.22
N GLU A 22 -10.55 -0.90 -10.15
CA GLU A 22 -11.75 -1.71 -10.03
C GLU A 22 -11.75 -2.60 -8.78
N ASN A 23 -10.59 -3.17 -8.45
CA ASN A 23 -10.45 -4.05 -7.31
C ASN A 23 -10.40 -3.29 -5.98
N ILE A 24 -9.80 -2.10 -5.95
CA ILE A 24 -9.82 -1.21 -4.79
C ILE A 24 -11.25 -0.75 -4.51
N LEU A 25 -12.01 -0.40 -5.55
CA LEU A 25 -13.42 -0.07 -5.42
C LEU A 25 -14.24 -1.26 -4.91
N LYS A 26 -14.04 -2.46 -5.46
CA LYS A 26 -14.70 -3.67 -4.97
C LYS A 26 -14.30 -4.00 -3.54
N ALA A 27 -13.03 -3.86 -3.16
CA ALA A 27 -12.56 -4.10 -1.80
C ALA A 27 -13.19 -3.10 -0.83
N PHE A 28 -13.26 -1.83 -1.22
CA PHE A 28 -13.97 -0.80 -0.47
C PHE A 28 -15.46 -1.13 -0.33
N GLU A 29 -16.15 -1.52 -1.41
CA GLU A 29 -17.58 -1.89 -1.35
C GLU A 29 -17.86 -3.15 -0.52
N ASN A 30 -16.94 -4.11 -0.50
CA ASN A 30 -17.08 -5.34 0.30
C ASN A 30 -16.60 -5.17 1.75
N ALA A 31 -15.88 -4.08 2.07
CA ALA A 31 -15.40 -3.81 3.41
C ALA A 31 -16.56 -3.61 4.41
N PRO A 32 -16.35 -3.98 5.69
CA PRO A 32 -17.33 -3.71 6.74
C PRO A 32 -17.57 -2.21 6.90
N LYS A 33 -18.78 -1.84 7.35
CA LYS A 33 -19.19 -0.44 7.46
C LYS A 33 -18.24 0.39 8.32
N GLU A 34 -17.73 -0.18 9.41
CA GLU A 34 -16.76 0.47 10.30
C GLU A 34 -15.46 0.87 9.58
N VAL A 35 -14.93 0.01 8.71
CA VAL A 35 -13.72 0.29 7.92
C VAL A 35 -14.00 1.35 6.85
N LYS A 36 -15.18 1.29 6.21
CA LYS A 36 -15.60 2.31 5.25
C LYS A 36 -15.69 3.68 5.89
N ASP A 37 -16.39 3.78 7.02
CA ASP A 37 -16.57 5.05 7.74
C ASP A 37 -15.20 5.59 8.20
N ALA A 38 -14.33 4.75 8.76
CA ALA A 38 -12.98 5.15 9.13
C ALA A 38 -12.12 5.61 7.94
N LEU A 39 -12.25 4.97 6.79
CA LEU A 39 -11.54 5.35 5.58
C LEU A 39 -12.08 6.67 4.99
N LEU A 40 -13.40 6.86 5.00
CA LEU A 40 -14.04 8.11 4.58
C LEU A 40 -13.64 9.28 5.48
N ASP A 41 -13.63 9.08 6.81
CA ASP A 41 -13.12 10.07 7.76
C ASP A 41 -11.65 10.38 7.48
N ALA A 42 -10.82 9.37 7.20
CA ALA A 42 -9.42 9.57 6.86
C ALA A 42 -9.23 10.32 5.53
N MET A 43 -10.07 10.03 4.54
CA MET A 43 -10.11 10.73 3.24
C MET A 43 -10.46 12.21 3.42
N GLU A 44 -11.47 12.51 4.23
CA GLU A 44 -11.89 13.88 4.53
C GLU A 44 -10.80 14.63 5.31
N ASN A 45 -10.24 14.01 6.35
CA ASN A 45 -9.22 14.63 7.20
C ASN A 45 -7.89 14.88 6.49
N ARG A 46 -7.49 14.00 5.56
CA ARG A 46 -6.21 14.12 4.84
C ARG A 46 -6.35 14.66 3.41
N GLY A 47 -7.57 14.82 2.90
CA GLY A 47 -7.86 15.36 1.58
C GLY A 47 -7.41 14.45 0.42
N PHE A 48 -7.63 13.13 0.53
CA PHE A 48 -7.38 12.18 -0.56
C PHE A 48 -8.66 11.41 -0.93
N SER A 49 -8.68 10.83 -2.12
CA SER A 49 -9.82 10.09 -2.68
C SER A 49 -9.50 8.61 -2.90
N LEU A 50 -10.53 7.81 -3.23
CA LEU A 50 -10.34 6.42 -3.67
C LEU A 50 -9.43 6.29 -4.90
N SER A 51 -9.49 7.24 -5.83
CA SER A 51 -8.61 7.28 -6.99
C SER A 51 -7.15 7.53 -6.60
N ASP A 52 -6.89 8.24 -5.50
CA ASP A 52 -5.55 8.39 -4.95
C ASP A 52 -5.02 7.10 -4.35
N LEU A 53 -5.89 6.24 -3.78
CA LEU A 53 -5.50 4.88 -3.40
C LEU A 53 -5.16 4.02 -4.62
N ALA A 54 -5.89 4.21 -5.72
CA ALA A 54 -5.67 3.49 -6.97
C ALA A 54 -4.48 3.98 -7.79
N ASN A 55 -3.89 5.13 -7.45
CA ASN A 55 -2.71 5.70 -8.10
C ASN A 55 -1.42 4.96 -7.70
N ILE A 56 -1.32 3.70 -8.09
CA ILE A 56 -0.22 2.81 -7.76
C ILE A 56 0.80 2.85 -8.88
N ARG A 57 2.02 3.28 -8.55
CA ARG A 57 3.11 3.42 -9.52
C ARG A 57 4.06 2.24 -9.37
N LYS A 58 4.21 1.46 -10.43
CA LYS A 58 5.21 0.39 -10.52
C LYS A 58 6.41 0.93 -11.29
N GLY A 59 7.59 0.87 -10.68
CA GLY A 59 8.83 1.38 -11.27
C GLY A 59 10.01 0.46 -11.00
N GLN A 60 11.01 0.47 -11.88
CA GLN A 60 12.29 -0.16 -11.60
C GLN A 60 13.12 0.75 -10.70
N ILE A 61 13.71 0.18 -9.65
CA ILE A 61 14.67 0.92 -8.83
C ILE A 61 15.94 1.10 -9.67
N ALA A 62 16.29 2.36 -9.94
CA ALA A 62 17.53 2.70 -10.62
C ALA A 62 18.71 2.06 -9.88
N ARG A 63 19.58 1.35 -10.60
CA ARG A 63 20.81 0.79 -10.03
C ARG A 63 21.77 1.93 -9.71
N VAL A 64 21.99 2.19 -8.42
CA VAL A 64 23.01 3.15 -7.94
C VAL A 64 23.85 2.46 -6.86
N PHE A 65 25.17 2.58 -6.93
CA PHE A 65 26.14 1.94 -6.02
C PHE A 65 26.21 0.40 -6.06
N GLY A 66 25.93 -0.23 -7.22
CA GLY A 66 26.10 -1.69 -7.38
C GLY A 66 25.03 -2.56 -6.69
N GLN A 67 24.09 -1.95 -5.97
CA GLN A 67 22.89 -2.57 -5.40
C GLN A 67 21.65 -1.94 -6.04
N GLY A 68 20.66 -2.76 -6.39
CA GLY A 68 19.42 -2.31 -7.04
C GLY A 68 18.99 -3.20 -8.22
N GLY A 69 17.91 -2.82 -8.88
CA GLY A 69 17.29 -3.61 -9.96
C GLY A 69 16.09 -4.45 -9.56
N GLY A 70 15.56 -4.25 -8.35
CA GLY A 70 14.23 -4.75 -7.98
C GLY A 70 13.11 -3.90 -8.58
N THR A 71 11.92 -4.49 -8.68
CA THR A 71 10.68 -3.75 -9.00
C THR A 71 10.14 -3.16 -7.70
N GLN A 72 9.96 -1.84 -7.67
CA GLN A 72 9.31 -1.14 -6.57
C GLN A 72 7.86 -0.81 -6.93
N ILE A 73 6.99 -0.97 -5.94
CA ILE A 73 5.60 -0.50 -6.00
C ILE A 73 5.49 0.68 -5.04
N GLN A 74 5.12 1.84 -5.56
CA GLN A 74 4.77 3.00 -4.77
C GLN A 74 3.25 3.04 -4.63
N LEU A 75 2.78 2.89 -3.41
CA LEU A 75 1.37 3.07 -3.06
C LEU A 75 1.04 4.57 -3.05
N GLY A 76 -0.21 4.90 -3.41
CA GLY A 76 -0.67 6.29 -3.42
C GLY A 76 -0.92 6.83 -2.02
N GLN A 77 -1.26 5.96 -1.05
CA GLN A 77 -1.51 6.31 0.35
C GLN A 77 -0.83 5.32 1.31
N SER A 78 -1.04 5.51 2.63
CA SER A 78 -0.47 4.66 3.67
C SER A 78 -0.87 3.20 3.51
N LEU A 79 0.09 2.29 3.72
CA LEU A 79 -0.07 0.83 3.65
C LEU A 79 -1.28 0.31 4.45
N LYS A 80 -1.50 0.89 5.64
CA LYS A 80 -2.59 0.55 6.55
C LYS A 80 -3.95 0.50 5.87
N TYR A 81 -4.24 1.41 4.94
CA TYR A 81 -5.55 1.42 4.27
C TYR A 81 -5.74 0.20 3.37
N TYR A 82 -4.67 -0.29 2.75
CA TYR A 82 -4.73 -1.48 1.92
C TYR A 82 -4.83 -2.75 2.76
N GLU A 83 -4.29 -2.75 3.99
CA GLU A 83 -4.48 -3.82 4.98
C GLU A 83 -5.91 -3.83 5.50
N ASP A 84 -6.45 -2.68 5.89
CA ASP A 84 -7.83 -2.52 6.38
C ASP A 84 -8.84 -2.94 5.30
N LEU A 85 -8.53 -2.69 4.03
CA LEU A 85 -9.31 -3.14 2.86
C LEU A 85 -9.08 -4.62 2.50
N GLY A 86 -8.16 -5.32 3.15
CA GLY A 86 -7.84 -6.73 2.88
C GLY A 86 -7.15 -6.97 1.55
N ILE A 87 -6.63 -5.92 0.90
CA ILE A 87 -5.92 -5.98 -0.38
C ILE A 87 -4.50 -6.50 -0.16
N LEU A 88 -3.86 -6.01 0.91
CA LEU A 88 -2.55 -6.44 1.36
C LEU A 88 -2.69 -7.19 2.67
N ARG A 89 -1.95 -8.27 2.81
CA ARG A 89 -1.88 -9.04 4.05
C ARG A 89 -0.43 -9.20 4.46
N GLU A 90 -0.12 -8.84 5.69
CA GLU A 90 1.21 -9.11 6.24
C GLU A 90 1.40 -10.63 6.37
N VAL A 91 2.48 -11.13 5.78
CA VAL A 91 2.94 -12.51 5.93
C VAL A 91 4.06 -12.47 6.95
N THR A 92 3.71 -12.47 8.23
CA THR A 92 4.68 -12.62 9.31
C THR A 92 5.28 -14.03 9.21
N LYS A 93 6.59 -14.11 9.02
CA LYS A 93 7.33 -15.38 8.92
C LYS A 93 7.77 -15.87 10.29
#